data_AF-A0AAW7QQN1-F1
#
_entry.id   AF-A0AAW7QQN1-F1
#
_cell.length_a   1.000
_cell.length_b   1.000
_cell.length_c   1.000
_cell.angle_alpha   90.00
_cell.angle_beta   90.00
_cell.angle_gamma   90.00
#
_symmetry.space_group_name_H-M   'P 1'
#
loop_
_entity.id
_entity.type
_entity.pdbx_description
1 polymer ?
#
loop_
_entity_poly.entity_id
_entity_poly.type
_entity_poly.pdbx_seq_one_letter_code
_entity_poly.pdbx_strand_id
1 'polypeptide(L)' 'MRDDDDLVPPKWRPLFNNQDWLLHDIVVKSFYGFGVIAAIAHLLVYLWKPWLP' A
#
# COMPACT_ATOMS: atom_id res chain seq x y z
N MET A 1 -7.95 -15.87 20.79
CA MET A 1 -7.04 -15.38 19.73
C MET A 1 -6.10 -16.52 19.42
N ARG A 2 -5.71 -16.72 18.16
CA ARG A 2 -4.67 -17.70 17.87
C ARG A 2 -3.36 -17.07 18.38
N ASP A 3 -2.66 -17.75 19.27
CA ASP A 3 -1.48 -17.18 19.97
C ASP A 3 -0.26 -17.03 19.03
N ASP A 4 -0.37 -17.58 17.82
CA ASP A 4 0.60 -17.58 16.72
C ASP A 4 0.53 -16.34 15.81
N ASP A 5 -0.48 -15.47 15.94
CA ASP A 5 -0.65 -14.25 15.11
C ASP A 5 -0.03 -12.99 15.76
N ASP A 6 1.25 -13.08 16.12
CA ASP A 6 2.00 -12.06 16.84
C ASP A 6 2.40 -10.84 16.00
N LEU A 7 2.52 -10.99 14.67
CA LEU A 7 2.86 -9.91 13.75
C LEU A 7 1.65 -9.01 13.44
N VAL A 8 0.43 -9.51 13.70
CA VAL A 8 -0.81 -8.78 13.44
C VAL A 8 -1.14 -7.86 14.62
N PRO A 9 -1.32 -6.54 14.38
CA PRO A 9 -1.76 -5.61 15.43
C PRO A 9 -3.08 -6.05 16.07
N PRO A 10 -3.29 -5.86 17.39
CA PRO A 10 -4.44 -6.41 18.12
C PRO A 10 -5.81 -6.12 17.49
N LYS A 11 -5.99 -4.91 16.93
CA LYS A 11 -7.23 -4.49 16.27
C LYS A 11 -7.56 -5.26 14.98
N TRP A 12 -6.57 -5.89 14.35
CA TRP A 12 -6.70 -6.54 13.04
C TRP A 12 -6.65 -8.07 13.11
N ARG A 13 -6.30 -8.65 14.26
CA ARG A 13 -6.27 -10.12 14.49
C ARG A 13 -7.58 -10.86 14.20
N PRO A 14 -8.78 -10.26 14.31
CA PRO A 14 -10.01 -10.94 13.90
C PRO A 14 -10.12 -11.17 12.38
N LEU A 15 -9.32 -10.46 11.58
CA LEU A 15 -9.44 -10.42 10.12
C LEU A 15 -8.26 -11.09 9.40
N PHE A 16 -7.08 -11.11 10.03
CA PHE A 16 -5.85 -11.58 9.41
C PHE A 16 -5.07 -12.51 10.35
N ASN A 17 -4.37 -13.46 9.73
CA ASN A 17 -3.27 -14.19 10.35
C ASN A 17 -1.92 -13.58 9.93
N ASN A 18 -0.82 -14.10 10.47
CA ASN A 18 0.54 -13.65 10.15
C ASN A 18 0.88 -13.68 8.65
N GLN A 19 0.52 -14.75 7.93
CA GLN A 19 0.82 -14.87 6.49
C GLN A 19 0.08 -13.80 5.68
N ASP A 20 -1.21 -13.62 5.95
CA ASP A 20 -2.04 -12.62 5.26
C ASP A 20 -1.57 -11.20 5.58
N TRP A 21 -1.19 -10.95 6.83
CA TRP A 21 -0.70 -9.65 7.27
C TRP A 21 0.62 -9.25 6.61
N LEU A 22 1.55 -10.19 6.45
CA LEU A 22 2.82 -9.94 5.74
C LEU A 22 2.60 -9.59 4.27
N LEU A 23 1.71 -10.32 3.59
CA LEU A 23 1.35 -10.01 2.20
C LEU A 23 0.68 -8.63 2.10
N HIS A 24 -0.30 -8.36 2.96
CA HIS A 24 -0.99 -7.08 3.01
C HIS A 24 0.00 -5.92 3.24
N ASP A 25 0.91 -6.05 4.21
CA ASP A 25 1.89 -5.03 4.53
C ASP A 25 2.82 -4.70 3.35
N ILE A 26 3.33 -5.72 2.66
CA ILE A 26 4.17 -5.55 1.47
C ILE A 26 3.39 -4.86 0.34
N VAL A 27 2.18 -5.33 0.05
CA VAL A 27 1.35 -4.80 -1.05
C VAL A 27 0.97 -3.35 -0.78
N VAL A 28 0.52 -3.02 0.44
CA VAL A 28 0.10 -1.66 0.78
C VAL A 28 1.27 -0.68 0.69
N LYS A 29 2.43 -1.03 1.24
CA LYS A 29 3.64 -0.18 1.14
C LYS A 29 4.09 0.00 -0.31
N SER A 30 4.08 -1.08 -1.10
CA SER A 30 4.46 -1.03 -2.52
C SER A 30 3.49 -0.20 -3.34
N PHE A 31 2.18 -0.31 -3.07
CA PHE A 31 1.14 0.46 -3.76
C PHE A 31 1.25 1.95 -3.47
N TYR A 32 1.49 2.33 -2.21
CA TYR A 32 1.75 3.73 -1.87
C TYR A 32 3.03 4.25 -2.53
N GLY A 33 4.12 3.48 -2.53
CA GLY A 33 5.36 3.84 -3.21
C GLY A 33 5.15 4.06 -4.71
N PHE A 34 4.47 3.13 -5.39
CA PHE A 34 4.10 3.24 -6.79
C PHE A 34 3.21 4.47 -7.04
N GLY A 35 2.17 4.68 -6.22
CA GLY A 35 1.23 5.78 -6.37
C GLY A 35 1.90 7.15 -6.29
N VAL A 36 2.84 7.34 -5.36
CA VAL A 36 3.62 8.59 -5.24
C VAL A 36 4.48 8.83 -6.49
N ILE A 37 5.21 7.81 -6.94
CA ILE A 37 6.05 7.92 -8.15
C ILE A 37 5.19 8.23 -9.38
N ALA A 38 4.09 7.50 -9.55
CA ALA A 38 3.16 7.70 -10.66
C ALA A 38 2.56 9.11 -10.64
N ALA A 39 2.09 9.60 -9.49
CA ALA A 39 1.53 10.95 -9.37
C ALA A 39 2.55 12.02 -9.75
N ILE A 40 3.80 11.92 -9.28
CA ILE A 40 4.88 12.85 -9.64
C ILE A 40 5.17 12.79 -11.14
N ALA A 41 5.30 11.59 -11.71
CA ALA A 41 5.57 11.43 -13.13
C ALA A 41 4.46 12.07 -13.99
N HIS A 42 3.19 11.81 -13.68
CA HIS A 42 2.07 12.39 -14.41
C HIS A 42 2.00 13.91 -14.22
N LEU A 43 2.26 14.42 -13.01
CA LEU A 43 2.31 15.86 -12.77
C LEU A 43 3.41 16.54 -13.61
N LEU A 44 4.61 15.97 -13.67
CA LEU A 44 5.71 16.52 -14.45
C LEU A 44 5.41 16.51 -15.96
N VAL A 45 4.86 15.41 -16.47
CA VAL A 45 4.48 15.33 -17.90
C VAL A 45 3.34 16.32 -18.19
N TYR A 46 2.39 16.50 -17.26
CA TYR A 46 1.30 17.45 -17.42
C TYR A 46 1.81 18.90 -17.50
N LEU A 47 2.80 19.26 -16.67
CA LEU A 47 3.45 20.57 -16.70
C LEU A 47 4.25 20.78 -18.00
N TRP A 48 4.85 19.74 -18.57
CA TRP A 48 5.59 19.83 -19.83
C TRP A 48 4.66 19.92 -21.06
N LYS A 49 3.65 19.04 -21.12
CA LYS A 49 2.68 18.97 -22.21
C LYS A 49 1.29 18.66 -21.63
N PRO A 50 0.51 19.69 -21.26
CA PRO A 50 -0.81 19.48 -20.69
C PRO A 50 -1.70 18.77 -21.72
N TRP A 51 -2.51 17.84 -21.22
CA TRP A 51 -3.40 17.01 -22.03
C TRP A 51 -4.87 17.15 -21.62
N LEU A 52 -5.16 17.92 -20.58
CA LEU A 52 -6.51 18.32 -20.22
C LEU A 52 -6.84 19.64 -20.95
N PRO A 53 -8.07 19.78 -21.49
CA PRO A 53 -8.50 20.98 -22.21
C PRO A 53 -8.59 22.23 -21.31
#